data_AF-A0A241WA90-F1
#
_entry.id   AF-A0A241WA90-F1
#
_cell.length_a   1.000
_cell.length_b   1.000
_cell.length_c   1.000
_cell.angle_alpha   90.00
_cell.angle_beta   90.00
_cell.angle_gamma   90.00
#
_symmetry.space_group_name_H-M   'P 1'
#
loop_
_entity.id
_entity.type
_entity.pdbx_description
1 polymer ?
#
loop_
_entity_poly.entity_id
_entity_poly.type
_entity_poly.pdbx_seq_one_letter_code
_entity_poly.pdbx_strand_id
1 'polypeptide(L)'
;MFWNDMIESSYIEKAFFFILVIFFSFISSWYYQRMKNMVFDADIAFYSILVGGLIFIFIFSTFWWSFPSAVLSGILGGFLYTQRAS
;
A
#
# COMPACT_ATOMS: atom_id res chain seq x y z
N MET A 1 9.07 17.83 -10.80
CA MET A 1 8.23 17.31 -11.90
C MET A 1 7.12 16.43 -11.33
N PHE A 2 7.43 15.32 -10.63
CA PHE A 2 6.42 14.42 -10.02
C PHE A 2 5.43 15.05 -9.02
N TRP A 3 5.89 16.04 -8.24
CA TRP A 3 5.01 16.80 -7.34
C TRP A 3 3.98 17.64 -8.11
N ASN A 4 4.34 18.17 -9.28
CA ASN A 4 3.40 18.93 -10.12
C ASN A 4 2.39 17.98 -10.75
N ASP A 5 2.83 16.80 -11.22
CA ASP A 5 1.93 15.77 -11.77
C ASP A 5 0.87 15.35 -10.73
N MET A 6 1.27 15.17 -9.47
CA MET A 6 0.30 14.89 -8.40
C MET A 6 -0.60 16.11 -8.12
N ILE A 7 -0.06 17.33 -8.01
CA ILE A 7 -0.87 18.52 -7.70
C ILE A 7 -1.92 18.73 -8.78
N GLU A 8 -1.53 18.60 -10.04
CA GLU A 8 -2.36 18.74 -11.24
C GLU A 8 -3.33 17.56 -11.42
N SER A 9 -3.00 16.37 -10.90
CA SER A 9 -3.90 15.21 -10.93
C SER A 9 -5.23 15.48 -10.22
N SER A 10 -6.30 14.90 -10.79
CA SER A 10 -7.66 15.08 -10.27
C SER A 10 -7.81 14.48 -8.88
N TYR A 11 -8.75 15.01 -8.09
CA TYR A 11 -9.10 14.41 -6.79
C TYR A 11 -9.56 12.95 -6.92
N ILE A 12 -10.19 12.60 -8.04
CA ILE A 12 -10.64 11.24 -8.34
C ILE A 12 -9.44 10.30 -8.49
N GLU A 13 -8.42 10.72 -9.22
CA GLU A 13 -7.19 9.94 -9.42
C GLU A 13 -6.42 9.74 -8.11
N LYS A 14 -6.31 10.79 -7.29
CA LYS A 14 -5.73 10.72 -5.94
C LYS A 14 -6.47 9.70 -5.09
N ALA A 15 -7.79 9.82 -5.00
CA ALA A 15 -8.62 8.90 -4.23
C ALA A 15 -8.48 7.46 -4.75
N PHE A 16 -8.46 7.27 -6.07
CA PHE A 16 -8.29 5.97 -6.70
C PHE A 16 -6.97 5.30 -6.30
N PHE A 17 -5.84 6.04 -6.34
CA PHE A 17 -4.55 5.48 -5.93
C PHE A 17 -4.51 5.14 -4.44
N PHE A 18 -5.04 6.00 -3.56
CA PHE A 18 -5.13 5.66 -2.14
C PHE A 18 -6.00 4.42 -1.88
N ILE A 19 -7.13 4.28 -2.59
CA ILE A 19 -7.99 3.09 -2.50
C ILE A 19 -7.23 1.84 -2.96
N LEU A 20 -6.44 1.93 -4.03
CA LEU A 20 -5.61 0.81 -4.49
C LEU A 20 -4.57 0.41 -3.45
N VAL A 21 -3.89 1.38 -2.83
CA VAL A 21 -2.92 1.08 -1.76
C VAL A 21 -3.60 0.33 -0.62
N ILE A 22 -4.76 0.79 -0.17
CA ILE A 22 -5.54 0.14 0.90
C ILE A 22 -5.91 -1.29 0.48
N PHE A 23 -6.49 -1.44 -0.71
CA PHE A 23 -6.99 -2.71 -1.22
C PHE A 23 -5.86 -3.75 -1.37
N PHE A 24 -4.75 -3.37 -2.02
CA PHE A 24 -3.61 -4.25 -2.21
C PHE A 24 -2.85 -4.54 -0.91
N SER A 25 -2.78 -3.59 0.04
CA SER A 25 -2.21 -3.84 1.37
C SER A 25 -3.04 -4.87 2.14
N PHE A 26 -4.37 -4.76 2.08
CA PHE A 26 -5.26 -5.70 2.74
C PHE A 26 -5.15 -7.10 2.14
N ILE A 27 -5.24 -7.22 0.81
CA ILE A 27 -5.16 -8.51 0.11
C ILE A 27 -3.80 -9.17 0.33
N SER A 28 -2.71 -8.42 0.19
CA SER A 28 -1.37 -8.97 0.40
C SER A 28 -1.18 -9.40 1.85
N SER A 29 -1.60 -8.60 2.83
CA SER A 29 -1.57 -9.00 4.24
C SER A 29 -2.36 -10.29 4.49
N TRP A 30 -3.59 -10.37 4.00
CA TRP A 30 -4.41 -11.58 4.12
C TRP A 30 -3.73 -12.80 3.50
N TYR A 31 -3.19 -12.63 2.28
CA TYR A 31 -2.48 -13.69 1.58
C TYR A 31 -1.23 -14.16 2.33
N TYR A 32 -0.39 -13.24 2.81
CA TYR A 32 0.83 -13.58 3.53
C TYR A 32 0.56 -14.20 4.91
N GLN A 33 -0.46 -13.74 5.63
CA GLN A 33 -0.88 -14.37 6.88
C GLN A 33 -1.33 -15.81 6.62
N ARG A 34 -2.08 -16.03 5.53
CA ARG A 34 -2.50 -17.37 5.12
C ARG A 34 -1.32 -18.28 4.74
N MET A 35 -0.33 -17.75 4.00
CA MET A 35 0.89 -18.48 3.67
C MET A 35 1.68 -18.92 4.92
N LYS A 36 1.59 -18.15 6.00
CA LYS A 36 2.25 -18.45 7.28
C LYS A 36 1.41 -19.30 8.22
N ASN A 37 0.26 -19.80 7.78
CA ASN A 37 -0.70 -20.52 8.61
C ASN A 37 -1.15 -19.74 9.86
N MET A 38 -1.14 -18.41 9.81
CA MET A 38 -1.66 -17.56 10.87
C MET A 38 -3.18 -17.47 10.77
N VAL A 39 -3.86 -17.34 11.91
CA VAL A 39 -5.26 -16.90 11.92
C VAL A 39 -5.27 -15.45 11.44
N PHE A 40 -6.28 -15.09 10.64
CA PHE A 40 -6.38 -13.73 10.13
C PHE A 40 -6.50 -12.73 11.28
N ASP A 41 -5.54 -11.83 11.37
CA ASP A 41 -5.48 -10.75 12.34
C ASP A 41 -5.72 -9.42 11.62
N ALA A 42 -6.82 -8.76 12.00
CA ALA A 42 -7.24 -7.48 11.46
C ALA A 42 -6.27 -6.35 11.82
N ASP A 43 -5.59 -6.44 12.97
CA ASP A 43 -4.59 -5.45 13.38
C ASP A 43 -3.39 -5.52 12.43
N ILE A 44 -2.91 -6.73 12.11
CA ILE A 44 -1.83 -6.92 11.13
C ILE A 44 -2.22 -6.35 9.76
N ALA A 45 -3.47 -6.54 9.34
CA ALA A 45 -3.98 -5.97 8.09
C ALA A 45 -4.07 -4.43 8.14
N PHE A 46 -4.49 -3.87 9.26
CA PHE A 46 -4.56 -2.42 9.46
C PHE A 46 -3.16 -1.77 9.42
N TYR A 47 -2.20 -2.33 10.15
CA TYR A 47 -0.83 -1.82 10.12
C TYR A 47 -0.15 -2.03 8.76
N SER A 48 -0.47 -3.11 8.04
CA SER A 48 -0.05 -3.31 6.66
C SER A 48 -0.50 -2.19 5.73
N ILE A 49 -1.75 -1.71 5.89
CA ILE A 49 -2.28 -0.55 5.15
C ILE A 49 -1.52 0.73 5.51
N LEU A 50 -1.24 0.96 6.80
CA LEU A 50 -0.45 2.13 7.21
C LEU A 50 0.96 2.11 6.61
N VAL A 51 1.64 0.96 6.65
CA VAL A 51 2.96 0.80 6.04
C VAL A 51 2.88 0.97 4.53
N GLY A 52 1.90 0.38 3.86
CA GLY A 52 1.69 0.54 2.42
C GLY A 52 1.44 1.99 2.02
N GLY A 53 0.68 2.73 2.83
CA GLY A 53 0.47 4.18 2.67
C GLY A 53 1.76 4.99 2.82
N LEU A 54 2.58 4.69 3.83
CA LEU A 54 3.88 5.34 4.02
C LEU A 54 4.83 5.07 2.86
N ILE A 55 4.90 3.81 2.40
CA ILE A 55 5.70 3.41 1.24
C ILE A 55 5.20 4.15 0.00
N PHE A 56 3.88 4.27 -0.18
CA PHE A 56 3.30 5.00 -1.32
C PHE A 56 3.72 6.47 -1.32
N ILE A 57 3.60 7.16 -0.17
CA ILE A 57 4.01 8.56 -0.02
C ILE A 57 5.52 8.71 -0.30
N PHE A 58 6.35 7.78 0.17
CA PHE A 58 7.78 7.80 -0.07
C PHE A 58 8.13 7.59 -1.56
N ILE A 59 7.51 6.60 -2.21
CA ILE A 59 7.70 6.30 -3.63
C ILE A 59 7.23 7.47 -4.49
N PHE A 60 6.09 8.07 -4.15
CA PHE A 60 5.61 9.30 -4.77
C PHE A 60 6.63 10.43 -4.64
N SER A 61 7.17 10.66 -3.44
CA SER A 61 8.08 11.76 -3.17
C SER A 61 9.40 11.65 -3.94
N THR A 62 9.79 10.43 -4.32
CA THR A 62 11.14 10.12 -4.81
C THR A 62 11.17 9.69 -6.28
N PHE A 63 10.13 9.00 -6.77
CA PHE A 63 10.20 8.29 -8.06
C PHE A 63 9.07 8.65 -9.02
N TRP A 64 7.80 8.40 -8.68
CA TRP A 64 6.70 8.44 -9.65
C TRP A 64 5.31 8.42 -9.02
N TRP A 65 4.39 9.23 -9.56
CA TRP A 65 2.95 9.23 -9.28
C TRP A 65 2.23 8.40 -10.36
N SER A 66 1.92 7.14 -10.07
CA SER A 66 1.36 6.24 -11.09
C SER A 66 0.58 5.05 -10.50
N PHE A 67 -0.29 4.44 -11.30
CA PHE A 67 -1.00 3.22 -10.92
C PHE A 67 -0.08 2.09 -10.42
N PRO A 68 1.02 1.72 -11.11
CA PRO A 68 1.93 0.68 -10.63
C PRO A 68 2.54 0.99 -9.26
N SER A 69 2.85 2.27 -9.00
CA SER A 69 3.42 2.68 -7.70
C SER A 69 2.46 2.40 -6.54
N ALA A 70 1.16 2.66 -6.72
CA ALA A 70 0.12 2.41 -5.72
C ALA A 70 -0.08 0.91 -5.44
N VAL A 71 -0.03 0.09 -6.49
CA VAL A 71 -0.15 -1.37 -6.35
C VAL A 71 1.06 -1.94 -5.62
N LEU A 72 2.28 -1.57 -6.04
CA LEU A 72 3.52 -2.08 -5.45
C LEU A 72 3.68 -1.65 -4.00
N SER A 73 3.36 -0.41 -3.66
CA SER A 73 3.40 0.06 -2.27
C SER A 73 2.43 -0.70 -1.39
N GLY A 74 1.22 -1.02 -1.90
CA GLY A 74 0.25 -1.82 -1.17
C GLY A 74 0.77 -3.24 -0.91
N ILE A 75 1.28 -3.91 -1.94
CA ILE A 75 1.85 -5.26 -1.83
C ILE A 75 3.03 -5.30 -0.84
N LEU A 76 3.95 -4.32 -0.94
CA LEU A 76 5.10 -4.22 -0.04
C LEU A 76 4.66 -3.94 1.40
N GLY A 77 3.64 -3.11 1.61
CA GLY A 77 3.08 -2.83 2.92
C GLY A 77 2.56 -4.10 3.61
N GLY A 78 1.73 -4.87 2.90
CA GLY A 78 1.22 -6.14 3.41
C GLY A 78 2.29 -7.21 3.59
N PHE A 79 3.29 -7.28 2.70
CA PHE A 79 4.40 -8.20 2.85
C PHE A 79 5.26 -7.87 4.08
N LEU A 80 5.79 -6.65 4.15
CA LEU A 80 6.79 -6.26 5.16
C LEU A 80 6.21 -6.31 6.57
N TYR A 81 4.97 -5.84 6.76
CA TYR A 81 4.38 -5.84 8.08
C TYR A 81 3.97 -7.24 8.53
N THR A 82 3.38 -8.04 7.65
CA THR A 82 3.10 -9.47 7.92
C THR A 82 4.38 -10.28 8.11
N GLN A 83 5.50 -9.83 7.52
CA GLN A 83 6.80 -10.44 7.77
C GLN A 83 7.29 -10.18 9.20
N ARG A 84 7.15 -8.95 9.68
CA ARG A 84 7.52 -8.55 11.04
C ARG A 84 6.62 -9.18 12.12
N ALA A 85 5.32 -9.33 11.84
CA ALA A 85 4.32 -9.70 12.83
C ALA A 85 4.21 -11.22 13.08
N SER A 86 4.91 -12.06 12.30
CA SER A 86 4.98 -13.52 12.47
C SER A 86 6.22 -13.94 13.25
#